data_AF-A0A820RBU0-F1
#
_entry.id   AF-A0A820RBU0-F1
#
_cell.length_a   1.000
_cell.length_b   1.000
_cell.length_c   1.000
_cell.angle_alpha   90.00
_cell.angle_beta   90.00
_cell.angle_gamma   90.00
#
_symmetry.space_group_name_H-M   'P 1'
#
loop_
_entity.id
_entity.type
_entity.pdbx_description
1 polymer ?
#
loop_
_entity_poly.entity_id
_entity_poly.type
_entity_poly.pdbx_seq_one_letter_code
_entity_poly.pdbx_strand_id
1 'polypeptide(L)'
;FSGGKYSIEEDRAKGGNCDVDVSYQYLRFFMDDDKRLEQIRQDYSSGKLLTGELKKILIEVLQDLVVKHQERRKEITLDVVRHYMTPK
;
A
#
# COMPACT_ATOMS: atom_id res chain seq x y z
N PHE A 1 5.12 8.06 7.48
CA PHE A 1 6.43 8.06 8.13
C PHE A 1 7.33 7.04 7.42
N SER A 2 8.62 7.34 7.27
CA SER A 2 9.57 6.51 6.52
C SER A 2 10.43 5.68 7.47
N GLY A 3 10.64 4.41 7.16
CA GLY A 3 11.61 3.54 7.84
C GLY A 3 13.02 3.57 7.25
N GLY A 4 13.23 4.30 6.16
CA GLY A 4 14.53 4.49 5.51
C GLY A 4 15.46 5.44 6.26
N LYS A 5 16.71 5.52 5.80
CA LYS A 5 17.79 6.35 6.35
C LYS A 5 17.76 7.77 5.79
N TYR A 6 18.61 8.63 6.34
CA TYR A 6 18.68 10.04 5.97
C TYR A 6 19.27 10.24 4.56
N SER A 7 20.30 9.47 4.20
CA SER A 7 20.93 9.53 2.89
C SER A 7 20.69 8.25 2.08
N ILE A 8 20.78 8.37 0.75
CA ILE A 8 20.66 7.23 -0.18
C ILE A 8 21.77 6.21 0.07
N GLU A 9 22.99 6.67 0.35
CA GLU A 9 24.13 5.80 0.64
C GLU A 9 23.89 4.94 1.87
N GLU A 10 23.35 5.54 2.94
CA GLU A 10 22.97 4.78 4.13
C GLU A 10 21.78 3.85 3.89
N ASP A 11 20.79 4.27 3.10
CA ASP A 11 19.64 3.44 2.73
C ASP A 11 20.09 2.21 1.94
N ARG A 12 21.03 2.39 1.00
CA ARG A 12 21.64 1.31 0.21
C ARG A 12 22.49 0.37 1.06
N ALA A 13 23.23 0.90 2.04
CA ALA A 13 24.15 0.11 2.86
C ALA A 13 23.45 -0.62 4.02
N LYS A 14 22.42 -0.03 4.61
CA LYS A 14 21.78 -0.51 5.85
C LYS A 14 20.32 -0.97 5.65
N GLY A 15 19.71 -0.64 4.52
CA GLY A 15 18.30 -0.91 4.25
C GLY A 15 17.31 -0.12 5.09
N GLY A 16 16.04 -0.21 4.69
CA GLY A 16 14.91 0.36 5.39
C GLY A 16 14.30 -0.59 6.42
N ASN A 17 13.73 -0.01 7.49
CA ASN A 17 13.01 -0.78 8.51
C ASN A 17 11.52 -0.89 8.18
N CYS A 18 11.11 -2.09 7.74
CA CYS A 18 9.71 -2.43 7.43
C CYS A 18 8.77 -2.28 8.63
N ASP A 19 9.23 -2.52 9.86
CA ASP A 19 8.37 -2.53 11.07
C ASP A 19 7.82 -1.13 11.40
N VAL A 20 8.51 -0.09 10.96
CA VAL A 20 8.13 1.31 11.20
C VAL A 20 7.74 2.06 9.94
N ASP A 21 8.05 1.54 8.74
CA ASP A 21 7.68 2.21 7.49
C ASP A 21 6.17 2.11 7.23
N VAL A 22 5.48 3.24 7.26
CA VAL A 22 4.02 3.28 7.09
C VAL A 22 3.60 2.83 5.70
N SER A 23 4.43 3.07 4.68
CA SER A 23 4.12 2.67 3.31
C SER A 23 4.14 1.14 3.19
N TYR A 24 5.15 0.50 3.78
CA TYR A 24 5.21 -0.97 3.86
C TYR A 24 4.03 -1.53 4.67
N GLN A 25 3.69 -0.92 5.81
CA GLN A 25 2.52 -1.37 6.60
C GLN A 25 1.22 -1.29 5.80
N TYR A 26 1.01 -0.24 5.00
CA TYR A 26 -0.17 -0.14 4.13
C TYR A 26 -0.17 -1.22 3.04
N LEU A 27 0.99 -1.52 2.45
CA LEU A 27 1.08 -2.61 1.47
C LEU A 27 0.64 -3.95 2.05
N ARG A 28 0.92 -4.24 3.33
CA ARG A 28 0.44 -5.47 3.99
C ARG A 28 -1.09 -5.59 4.06
N PHE A 29 -1.82 -4.48 3.99
CA PHE A 29 -3.29 -4.48 4.03
C PHE A 29 -3.93 -4.47 2.64
N PHE A 30 -3.28 -3.84 1.66
CA PHE A 30 -3.89 -3.53 0.36
C PHE A 30 -3.26 -4.28 -0.82
N MET A 31 -2.15 -4.99 -0.63
CA MET A 31 -1.56 -5.84 -1.65
C MET A 31 -1.96 -7.30 -1.43
N ASP A 32 -2.63 -7.90 -2.41
CA ASP A 32 -3.10 -9.29 -2.34
C ASP A 32 -2.02 -10.33 -2.72
N ASP A 33 -0.92 -9.91 -3.34
CA ASP A 33 0.18 -10.79 -3.77
C ASP A 33 1.25 -10.93 -2.67
N ASP A 34 1.11 -11.98 -1.86
CA ASP A 34 2.04 -12.30 -0.77
C ASP A 34 3.49 -12.47 -1.23
N LYS A 35 3.71 -13.03 -2.44
CA LYS A 35 5.07 -13.24 -2.96
C LYS A 35 5.71 -11.90 -3.29
N ARG A 36 4.95 -11.01 -3.92
CA ARG A 36 5.41 -9.65 -4.20
C ARG A 36 5.64 -8.86 -2.91
N LEU A 37 4.78 -9.00 -1.91
CA LEU A 37 4.93 -8.34 -0.62
C LEU A 37 6.22 -8.79 0.10
N GLU A 38 6.51 -10.09 0.11
CA GLU A 38 7.74 -10.63 0.68
C GLU A 38 8.98 -10.18 -0.10
N GLN A 39 8.91 -10.12 -1.43
CA GLN A 39 10.00 -9.57 -2.25
C GLN A 39 10.29 -8.10 -1.91
N ILE A 40 9.25 -7.28 -1.74
CA ILE A 40 9.38 -5.88 -1.34
C ILE A 40 10.03 -5.78 0.04
N ARG A 41 9.63 -6.62 0.99
CA ARG A 41 10.22 -6.66 2.33
C ARG A 41 11.72 -6.93 2.26
N GLN A 42 12.13 -7.95 1.50
CA GLN A 42 13.54 -8.33 1.33
C GLN A 42 14.33 -7.23 0.62
N ASP A 43 13.81 -6.67 -0.47
CA ASP A 43 14.49 -5.63 -1.23
C ASP A 43 14.62 -4.33 -0.43
N TYR A 44 13.58 -3.96 0.34
CA TYR A 44 13.63 -2.76 1.17
C TYR A 44 14.58 -2.91 2.35
N SER A 45 14.51 -4.04 3.08
CA SER A 45 15.39 -4.29 4.23
C SER A 45 16.85 -4.57 3.86
N SER A 46 17.12 -4.94 2.60
CA SER A 46 18.50 -5.06 2.09
C SER A 46 19.05 -3.75 1.50
N GLY A 47 18.22 -2.71 1.34
CA GLY A 47 18.61 -1.45 0.69
C GLY A 47 18.56 -1.49 -0.83
N LYS A 48 18.13 -2.62 -1.44
CA LYS A 48 17.94 -2.73 -2.89
C LYS A 48 16.74 -1.91 -3.40
N LEU A 49 15.72 -1.73 -2.57
CA LEU A 49 14.60 -0.83 -2.84
C LEU A 49 14.75 0.43 -1.98
N LEU A 50 14.68 1.61 -2.59
CA LEU A 50 14.70 2.88 -1.87
C LEU A 50 13.29 3.24 -1.38
N THR A 51 13.24 4.08 -0.34
CA THR A 51 11.97 4.57 0.23
C THR A 51 11.06 5.23 -0.82
N GLY A 52 11.62 5.97 -1.78
CA GLY A 52 10.85 6.59 -2.85
C GLY A 52 10.19 5.56 -3.78
N GLU A 53 10.89 4.46 -4.07
CA GLU A 53 10.40 3.37 -4.91
C GLU A 53 9.31 2.57 -4.18
N LEU A 54 9.51 2.29 -2.89
CA LEU A 54 8.48 1.69 -2.02
C LEU A 54 7.19 2.51 -2.02
N LYS A 55 7.29 3.83 -1.84
CA LYS A 55 6.13 4.74 -1.88
C LYS A 55 5.45 4.74 -3.25
N LYS A 56 6.21 4.67 -4.34
CA LYS A 56 5.64 4.58 -5.69
C LYS A 56 4.80 3.32 -5.86
N ILE A 57 5.28 2.17 -5.39
CA ILE A 57 4.52 0.91 -5.41
C ILE A 57 3.20 1.08 -4.64
N LEU A 58 3.24 1.69 -3.44
CA LEU A 58 2.03 1.93 -2.67
C LEU A 58 1.04 2.86 -3.38
N ILE A 59 1.53 3.93 -4.03
CA ILE A 59 0.67 4.86 -4.78
C ILE A 59 -0.11 4.11 -5.85
N GLU A 60 0.55 3.24 -6.61
CA GLU A 60 -0.10 2.45 -7.66
C GLU A 60 -1.20 1.54 -7.08
N VAL A 61 -0.93 0.85 -5.97
CA VAL A 61 -1.91 -0.02 -5.28
C VAL A 61 -3.11 0.78 -4.79
N LEU A 62 -2.88 1.90 -4.11
CA LEU A 62 -3.96 2.71 -3.56
C LEU A 62 -4.77 3.43 -4.64
N GLN A 63 -4.14 3.88 -5.73
CA GLN A 63 -4.85 4.49 -6.85
C GLN A 63 -5.82 3.51 -7.50
N ASP A 64 -5.38 2.29 -7.80
CA ASP A 64 -6.24 1.24 -8.34
C ASP A 64 -7.41 0.92 -7.39
N LEU A 65 -7.13 0.73 -6.10
CA LEU A 65 -8.15 0.47 -5.07
C LEU A 65 -9.20 1.59 -4.99
N VAL A 66 -8.76 2.85 -4.93
CA VAL A 66 -9.65 4.01 -4.79
C VAL A 66 -10.46 4.24 -6.06
N VAL A 67 -9.87 4.10 -7.25
CA VAL A 67 -10.61 4.22 -8.53
C VAL A 67 -11.71 3.18 -8.60
N LYS A 68 -11.39 1.90 -8.35
CA LYS A 68 -12.38 0.82 -8.33
C LYS A 68 -13.48 1.04 -7.30
N HIS A 69 -13.13 1.56 -6.12
CA HIS A 69 -14.13 1.92 -5.10
C HIS A 69 -15.04 3.06 -5.59
N GLN A 70 -14.47 4.11 -6.18
CA GLN A 70 -15.24 5.24 -6.71
C GLN A 70 -16.18 4.83 -7.83
N GLU A 71 -15.76 3.93 -8.72
CA GLU A 71 -16.60 3.38 -9.80
C GLU A 71 -17.80 2.63 -9.23
N ARG A 72 -17.58 1.65 -8.34
CA ARG A 72 -18.69 0.93 -7.68
C ARG A 72 -19.60 1.86 -6.89
N ARG A 73 -19.04 2.87 -6.21
CA ARG A 73 -19.83 3.84 -5.45
C ARG A 73 -20.77 4.66 -6.35
N LYS A 74 -20.39 4.95 -7.60
CA LYS A 74 -21.25 5.68 -8.56
C LYS A 74 -22.49 4.90 -8.95
N GLU A 75 -22.44 3.57 -8.89
CA GLU A 75 -23.56 2.68 -9.24
C GLU A 75 -24.60 2.57 -8.12
N ILE A 76 -24.27 3.04 -6.90
CA ILE A 76 -25.16 2.93 -5.74
C ILE A 76 -26.26 3.98 -5.79
N THR A 77 -27.49 3.55 -6.07
CA THR A 77 -28.69 4.38 -6.05
C THR A 77 -29.35 4.42 -4.67
N LEU A 78 -30.26 5.38 -4.47
CA LEU A 78 -31.06 5.46 -3.24
C LEU A 78 -31.88 4.18 -3.00
N ASP A 79 -32.38 3.54 -4.06
CA ASP A 79 -33.16 2.30 -3.94
C ASP A 79 -32.28 1.13 -3.47
N VAL A 80 -31.03 1.05 -3.98
CA VAL A 80 -30.05 0.07 -3.47
C VAL A 80 -29.78 0.32 -1.99
N VAL A 81 -29.56 1.57 -1.57
CA VAL A 81 -29.35 1.89 -0.15
C VAL A 81 -30.57 1.50 0.69
N ARG A 82 -31.79 1.84 0.26
CA ARG A 82 -33.04 1.48 0.96
C ARG A 82 -33.21 -0.02 1.09
N HIS A 83 -32.87 -0.77 0.05
CA HIS A 83 -32.94 -2.23 0.05
C HIS A 83 -32.08 -2.84 1.16
N TYR A 84 -30.84 -2.36 1.35
CA TYR A 84 -29.94 -2.85 2.41
C TYR A 84 -30.26 -2.31 3.81
N MET A 85 -30.95 -1.18 3.92
CA MET A 85 -31.29 -0.55 5.20
C MET A 85 -32.68 -0.93 5.75
N THR A 86 -33.49 -1.67 4.98
CA THR A 86 -34.79 -2.19 5.46
C THR A 86 -34.56 -3.44 6.31
N PRO A 87 -34.95 -3.45 7.61
CA PRO A 87 -34.83 -4.64 8.46
C PRO A 87 -35.59 -5.83 7.86
N LYS A 88 -35.00 -7.01 7.96
CA LYS A 88 -35.63 -8.28 7.54
C LYS A 88 -36.44 -8.90 8.66
#